data_AF-A0A973EN04-F1
#
_entry.id   AF-A0A973EN04-F1
#
_cell.length_a   1.000
_cell.length_b   1.000
_cell.length_c   1.000
_cell.angle_alpha   90.00
_cell.angle_beta   90.00
_cell.angle_gamma   90.00
#
_symmetry.space_group_name_H-M   'P 1'
#
loop_
_entity.id
_entity.type
_entity.pdbx_description
1 polymer ?
#
loop_
_entity_poly.entity_id
_entity_poly.type
_entity_poly.pdbx_seq_one_letter_code
_entity_poly.pdbx_strand_id
1 'polypeptide(L)'
;MSEKETQAVEQQAPAAEPMKNPYIVNFCKVLVEKKNENVQGDELKQLLNDMYRLFENMLGQNMIDALPEKLRKEYLELCNDLSKLSYERIAEIFDKNIPHYEEIMKKTMRQFAEIFMKNKVFNIADYPVALETASS
;
A
#
# COMPACT_ATOMS: atom_id res chain seq x y z
N MET A 1 -26.26 49.62 11.61
CA MET A 1 -25.26 49.68 10.52
C MET A 1 -23.88 49.66 11.19
N SER A 2 -23.00 48.69 11.03
CA SER A 2 -23.02 47.49 10.20
C SER A 2 -22.15 46.44 10.88
N GLU A 3 -22.63 45.20 10.87
CA GLU A 3 -21.89 44.01 11.25
C GLU A 3 -20.72 43.81 10.27
N LYS A 4 -19.53 43.50 10.80
CA LYS A 4 -18.42 42.98 10.00
C LYS A 4 -18.26 41.51 10.36
N GLU A 5 -18.94 40.66 9.60
CA GLU A 5 -18.67 39.23 9.52
C GLU A 5 -17.22 39.05 9.07
N THR A 6 -16.40 38.48 9.95
CA THR A 6 -15.09 37.97 9.57
C THR A 6 -15.28 36.50 9.27
N GLN A 7 -15.32 36.17 7.98
CA GLN A 7 -15.39 34.81 7.46
C GLN A 7 -14.20 34.01 7.99
N ALA A 8 -14.49 32.96 8.75
CA ALA A 8 -13.52 31.93 9.09
C ALA A 8 -13.26 31.14 7.79
N VAL A 9 -12.15 31.44 7.13
CA VAL A 9 -11.61 30.60 6.08
C VAL A 9 -11.03 29.37 6.78
N GLU A 10 -11.78 28.26 6.76
CA GLU A 10 -11.24 26.94 7.04
C GLU A 10 -10.11 26.68 6.04
N GLN A 11 -8.87 26.89 6.49
CA GLN A 11 -7.69 26.38 5.81
C GLN A 11 -7.76 24.86 5.89
N GLN A 12 -8.25 24.23 4.82
CA GLN A 12 -7.99 22.82 4.56
C GLN A 12 -6.47 22.64 4.59
N ALA A 13 -5.97 21.97 5.62
CA ALA A 13 -4.59 21.55 5.68
C ALA A 13 -4.29 20.76 4.40
N PRO A 14 -3.14 21.00 3.73
CA PRO A 14 -2.74 20.15 2.61
C PRO A 14 -2.74 18.71 3.12
N ALA A 15 -3.44 17.82 2.41
CA ALA A 15 -3.48 16.41 2.74
C ALA A 15 -2.04 15.95 2.95
N ALA A 16 -1.68 15.62 4.20
CA ALA A 16 -0.36 15.11 4.51
C ALA A 16 -0.16 13.89 3.61
N GLU A 17 0.91 13.90 2.79
CA GLU A 17 1.24 12.72 2.00
C GLU A 17 1.25 11.52 2.96
N PRO A 18 0.53 10.42 2.64
CA PRO A 18 0.44 9.28 3.53
C PRO A 18 1.86 8.86 3.90
N MET A 19 2.17 8.96 5.20
CA MET A 19 3.54 8.79 5.70
C MET A 19 3.98 7.37 5.39
N LYS A 20 4.83 7.21 4.37
CA LYS A 20 5.28 5.90 3.90
C LYS A 20 5.99 5.16 5.01
N ASN A 21 5.71 3.86 5.15
CA ASN A 21 6.39 3.04 6.13
C ASN A 21 7.90 2.98 5.81
N PRO A 22 8.77 3.51 6.70
CA PRO A 22 10.21 3.61 6.43
C PRO A 22 10.87 2.24 6.27
N TYR A 23 10.32 1.17 6.88
CA TYR A 23 10.86 -0.18 6.75
C TYR A 23 10.66 -0.74 5.34
N ILE A 24 9.49 -0.50 4.73
CA ILE A 24 9.19 -0.95 3.36
C ILE A 24 10.07 -0.17 2.37
N VAL A 25 10.22 1.14 2.57
CA VAL A 25 11.08 1.98 1.73
C VAL A 25 12.54 1.51 1.83
N ASN A 26 13.05 1.24 3.03
CA ASN A 26 14.41 0.74 3.22
C ASN A 26 14.62 -0.64 2.60
N PHE A 27 13.63 -1.53 2.71
CA PHE A 27 13.66 -2.82 2.02
C PHE A 27 13.78 -2.64 0.49
N CYS A 28 12.99 -1.74 -0.11
CA CYS A 28 13.06 -1.47 -1.54
C CYS A 28 14.44 -0.93 -1.95
N LYS A 29 15.03 0.00 -1.16
CA LYS A 29 16.39 0.51 -1.41
C LYS A 29 17.43 -0.62 -1.44
N VAL A 30 17.39 -1.51 -0.46
CA VAL A 30 18.30 -2.66 -0.40
C VAL A 30 18.16 -3.58 -1.62
N LEU A 31 16.94 -3.74 -2.16
CA LEU A 31 16.73 -4.53 -3.38
C LEU A 31 17.37 -3.87 -4.62
N VAL A 32 17.18 -2.55 -4.78
CA VAL A 32 17.78 -1.79 -5.89
C VAL A 32 19.31 -1.86 -5.83
N GLU A 33 19.89 -1.66 -4.64
CA GLU A 33 21.34 -1.78 -4.41
C GLU A 33 21.86 -3.18 -4.75
N LYS A 34 21.15 -4.24 -4.31
CA LYS A 34 21.53 -5.64 -4.60
C LYS A 34 21.48 -5.99 -6.08
N LYS A 35 20.55 -5.38 -6.82
CA LYS A 35 20.43 -5.58 -8.26
C LYS A 35 21.48 -4.80 -9.06
N ASN A 36 22.28 -3.97 -8.37
CA ASN A 36 23.33 -3.14 -8.95
C ASN A 36 22.78 -2.20 -10.04
N GLU A 37 21.53 -1.76 -9.89
CA GLU A 37 20.92 -0.79 -10.79
C GLU A 37 21.53 0.59 -10.51
N ASN A 38 22.15 1.19 -11.53
CA ASN A 38 22.79 2.52 -11.46
C ASN A 38 21.73 3.63 -11.57
N VAL A 39 20.67 3.56 -10.77
CA VAL A 39 19.54 4.49 -10.79
C VAL A 39 19.72 5.51 -9.66
N GLN A 40 19.70 6.81 -9.99
CA GLN A 40 19.98 7.89 -9.03
C GLN A 40 18.98 9.05 -9.19
N GLY A 41 19.00 9.99 -8.24
CA GLY A 41 18.21 11.22 -8.33
C GLY A 41 16.70 10.96 -8.34
N ASP A 42 15.99 11.60 -9.25
CA ASP A 42 14.52 11.53 -9.32
C ASP A 42 14.01 10.19 -9.88
N GLU A 43 14.79 9.52 -10.73
CA GLU A 43 14.47 8.17 -11.22
C GLU A 43 14.44 7.15 -10.08
N LEU A 44 15.38 7.26 -9.13
CA LEU A 44 15.42 6.41 -7.96
C LEU A 44 14.22 6.66 -7.04
N LYS A 45 13.83 7.93 -6.85
CA LYS A 45 12.64 8.27 -6.05
C LYS A 45 11.38 7.69 -6.68
N GLN A 46 11.23 7.81 -8.00
CA GLN A 46 10.08 7.27 -8.72
C GLN A 46 10.03 5.75 -8.62
N LEU A 47 11.16 5.07 -8.88
CA LEU A 47 11.27 3.62 -8.74
C LEU A 47 10.90 3.16 -7.33
N LEU A 48 11.43 3.79 -6.28
CA LEU A 48 11.10 3.45 -4.89
C LEU A 48 9.63 3.70 -4.56
N ASN A 49 9.00 4.72 -5.16
CA ASN A 49 7.58 4.99 -4.99
C ASN A 49 6.72 3.91 -5.64
N ASP A 50 7.07 3.49 -6.86
CA ASP A 50 6.35 2.45 -7.58
C ASP A 50 6.51 1.08 -6.90
N MET A 51 7.74 0.76 -6.46
CA MET A 51 8.01 -0.42 -5.63
C MET A 51 7.20 -0.42 -4.33
N TYR A 52 7.13 0.73 -3.64
CA TYR A 52 6.37 0.86 -2.39
C TYR A 52 4.88 0.62 -2.61
N ARG A 53 4.28 1.27 -3.60
CA ARG A 53 2.85 1.12 -3.95
C ARG A 53 2.53 -0.33 -4.32
N LEU A 54 3.37 -0.95 -5.13
CA LEU A 54 3.21 -2.36 -5.48
C LEU A 54 3.33 -3.28 -4.27
N PHE A 55 4.30 -3.03 -3.40
CA PHE A 55 4.48 -3.82 -2.19
C PHE A 55 3.26 -3.72 -1.27
N GLU A 56 2.72 -2.52 -1.04
CA GLU A 56 1.51 -2.34 -0.24
C GLU A 56 0.31 -3.07 -0.82
N ASN A 57 0.13 -3.00 -2.14
CA ASN A 57 -0.94 -3.75 -2.81
C ASN A 57 -0.77 -5.26 -2.65
N MET A 58 0.45 -5.78 -2.82
CA MET A 58 0.72 -7.21 -2.62
C MET A 58 0.51 -7.62 -1.17
N LEU A 59 0.90 -6.78 -0.22
CA LEU A 59 0.68 -7.03 1.19
C LEU A 59 -0.82 -7.08 1.50
N GLY A 60 -1.60 -6.12 1.01
CA GLY A 60 -3.05 -6.09 1.17
C GLY A 60 -3.73 -7.33 0.61
N GLN A 61 -3.38 -7.75 -0.62
CA GLN A 61 -3.91 -8.99 -1.20
C GLN A 61 -3.52 -10.23 -0.40
N ASN A 62 -2.25 -10.35 0.00
CA ASN A 62 -1.79 -11.46 0.81
C ASN A 62 -2.47 -11.51 2.19
N MET A 63 -2.82 -10.36 2.77
CA MET A 63 -3.61 -10.29 4.00
C MET A 63 -5.04 -10.77 3.78
N ILE A 64 -5.69 -10.37 2.68
CA ILE A 64 -7.04 -10.83 2.31
C ILE A 64 -7.04 -12.34 2.06
N ASP A 65 -6.01 -12.88 1.41
CA ASP A 65 -5.87 -14.31 1.15
C ASP A 65 -5.59 -15.14 2.40
N ALA A 66 -5.01 -14.54 3.44
CA ALA A 66 -4.79 -15.18 4.72
C ALA A 66 -6.06 -15.27 5.57
N LEU A 67 -7.12 -14.52 5.23
CA LEU A 67 -8.39 -14.59 5.95
C LEU A 67 -9.10 -15.93 5.69
N PRO A 68 -9.81 -16.47 6.70
CA PRO A 68 -10.74 -17.58 6.48
C PRO A 68 -11.74 -17.28 5.36
N GLU A 69 -12.08 -18.27 4.54
CA GLU A 69 -12.85 -18.07 3.29
C GLU A 69 -14.16 -17.30 3.51
N LYS A 70 -14.86 -17.57 4.61
CA LYS A 70 -16.10 -16.87 4.98
C LYS A 70 -15.88 -15.38 5.24
N LEU A 71 -14.82 -15.04 5.97
CA LEU A 71 -14.48 -13.65 6.30
C LEU A 71 -13.92 -12.91 5.09
N ARG A 72 -13.16 -13.60 4.23
CA ARG A 72 -12.73 -13.04 2.95
C ARG A 72 -13.92 -12.64 2.08
N LYS A 73 -14.93 -13.51 1.94
CA LYS A 73 -16.16 -13.20 1.19
C LYS A 73 -16.90 -12.01 1.78
N GLU A 74 -17.09 -12.00 3.10
CA GLU A 74 -17.74 -10.89 3.80
C GLU A 74 -16.99 -9.57 3.59
N TYR A 75 -15.66 -9.59 3.70
CA TYR A 75 -14.83 -8.40 3.46
C TYR A 75 -14.96 -7.89 2.03
N LEU A 76 -14.91 -8.78 1.03
CA LEU A 76 -15.06 -8.39 -0.37
C LEU A 76 -16.46 -7.83 -0.68
N GLU A 77 -17.51 -8.37 -0.05
CA GLU A 77 -18.86 -7.83 -0.14
C GLU A 77 -18.96 -6.43 0.51
N LEU A 78 -18.28 -6.20 1.64
CA LEU A 78 -18.19 -4.87 2.26
C LEU A 78 -17.43 -3.88 1.37
N CYS A 79 -16.39 -4.32 0.65
CA CYS A 79 -15.69 -3.47 -0.30
C CYS A 79 -16.56 -3.02 -1.48
N ASN A 80 -17.64 -3.74 -1.81
CA ASN A 80 -18.62 -3.33 -2.83
C ASN A 80 -19.60 -2.25 -2.31
N ASP A 81 -19.69 -2.06 -0.99
CA ASP A 81 -20.55 -1.05 -0.35
C ASP A 81 -19.76 -0.28 0.72
N LEU A 82 -19.01 0.73 0.27
CA LEU A 82 -18.14 1.55 1.12
C LEU A 82 -18.89 2.27 2.26
N SER A 83 -20.21 2.43 2.18
CA SER A 83 -21.02 3.01 3.28
C SER A 83 -21.04 2.13 4.53
N LYS A 84 -20.76 0.83 4.38
CA LYS A 84 -20.68 -0.15 5.47
C LYS A 84 -19.25 -0.44 5.92
N LEU A 85 -18.25 0.14 5.23
CA LEU A 85 -16.85 -0.07 5.52
C LEU A 85 -16.36 0.98 6.52
N SER A 86 -16.24 0.60 7.79
CA SER A 86 -15.61 1.44 8.82
C SER A 86 -14.22 0.90 9.18
N TYR A 87 -13.33 1.77 9.65
CA TYR A 87 -12.01 1.38 10.17
C TYR A 87 -12.11 0.34 11.29
N GLU A 88 -13.11 0.48 12.16
CA GLU A 88 -13.40 -0.48 13.23
C GLU A 88 -13.75 -1.86 12.67
N ARG A 89 -14.57 -1.91 11.60
CA ARG A 89 -14.96 -3.17 10.97
C ARG A 89 -13.78 -3.83 10.25
N ILE A 90 -12.93 -3.03 9.61
CA ILE A 90 -11.67 -3.52 9.02
C ILE A 90 -10.78 -4.10 10.14
N ALA A 91 -10.54 -3.35 11.22
CA ALA A 91 -9.74 -3.85 12.34
C ALA A 91 -10.32 -5.14 12.94
N GLU A 92 -11.64 -5.24 13.13
CA GLU A 92 -12.26 -6.49 13.60
C GLU A 92 -12.01 -7.68 12.68
N ILE A 93 -12.09 -7.49 11.36
CA ILE A 93 -11.87 -8.56 10.40
C ILE A 93 -10.41 -8.98 10.41
N PHE A 94 -9.48 -8.03 10.35
CA PHE A 94 -8.06 -8.33 10.15
C PHE A 94 -7.33 -8.62 11.47
N ASP A 95 -7.48 -7.81 12.52
CA ASP A 95 -6.72 -7.98 13.78
C ASP A 95 -7.14 -9.25 14.54
N LYS A 96 -8.41 -9.63 14.47
CA LYS A 96 -8.91 -10.82 15.18
C LYS A 96 -8.69 -12.13 14.41
N ASN A 97 -8.51 -12.06 13.09
CA ASN A 97 -8.55 -13.26 12.23
C ASN A 97 -7.35 -13.45 11.31
N ILE A 98 -6.36 -12.55 11.33
CA ILE A 98 -5.05 -12.79 10.74
C ILE A 98 -4.09 -13.28 11.83
N PRO A 99 -3.95 -14.60 12.01
CA PRO A 99 -2.86 -15.12 12.82
C PRO A 99 -1.54 -14.81 12.10
N HIS A 100 -0.55 -14.33 12.84
CA HIS A 100 0.84 -14.17 12.37
C HIS A 100 1.02 -13.16 11.22
N TYR A 101 0.57 -11.92 11.40
CA TYR A 101 0.84 -10.79 10.49
C TYR A 101 2.32 -10.71 10.04
N GLU A 102 3.26 -10.99 10.96
CA GLU A 102 4.69 -11.01 10.66
C GLU A 102 5.07 -12.04 9.58
N GLU A 103 4.43 -13.21 9.56
CA GLU A 103 4.69 -14.25 8.56
C GLU A 103 4.20 -13.83 7.18
N ILE A 104 3.03 -13.18 7.10
CA ILE A 104 2.47 -12.64 5.86
C ILE A 104 3.36 -11.53 5.32
N MET A 105 3.83 -10.62 6.19
CA MET A 105 4.76 -9.57 5.80
C MET A 105 6.07 -10.16 5.27
N LYS A 106 6.67 -11.13 5.97
CA LYS A 106 7.89 -11.83 5.53
C LYS A 106 7.68 -12.58 4.21
N LYS A 107 6.54 -13.25 4.02
CA LYS A 107 6.20 -13.94 2.77
C LYS A 107 6.09 -12.94 1.61
N THR A 108 5.41 -11.83 1.83
CA THR A 108 5.25 -10.76 0.83
C THR A 108 6.61 -10.17 0.43
N MET A 109 7.49 -9.89 1.40
CA MET A 109 8.86 -9.42 1.13
C MET A 109 9.65 -10.41 0.29
N ARG A 110 9.57 -11.72 0.58
CA ARG A 110 10.24 -12.74 -0.22
C ARG A 110 9.72 -12.80 -1.64
N GLN A 111 8.40 -12.87 -1.82
CA GLN A 111 7.76 -12.88 -3.14
C GLN A 111 8.12 -11.64 -3.96
N PHE A 112 8.04 -10.46 -3.34
CA PHE A 112 8.37 -9.21 -4.01
C PHE A 112 9.84 -9.18 -4.45
N ALA A 113 10.76 -9.60 -3.57
CA ALA A 113 12.19 -9.67 -3.88
C ALA A 113 12.49 -10.67 -5.01
N GLU A 114 11.86 -11.85 -4.98
CA GLU A 114 12.03 -12.87 -6.03
C GLU A 114 11.62 -12.35 -7.41
N ILE A 115 10.46 -11.70 -7.51
CA ILE A 115 9.98 -11.10 -8.77
C ILE A 115 10.94 -9.98 -9.21
N PHE A 116 11.28 -9.07 -8.29
CA PHE A 116 12.16 -7.92 -8.59
C PHE A 116 13.53 -8.35 -9.14
N MET A 117 14.13 -9.37 -8.53
CA MET A 117 15.46 -9.87 -8.88
C MET A 117 15.44 -10.72 -10.14
N LYS A 118 14.34 -11.42 -10.43
CA LYS A 118 14.20 -12.22 -11.66
C LYS A 118 14.07 -11.35 -12.91
N ASN A 119 13.44 -10.18 -12.78
CA ASN A 119 13.17 -9.31 -13.91
C ASN A 119 14.39 -8.47 -14.28
N LYS A 120 14.77 -8.47 -15.56
CA LYS A 120 15.91 -7.67 -16.05
C LYS A 120 15.69 -6.17 -15.88
N VAL A 121 14.45 -5.72 -16.02
CA VAL A 121 14.00 -4.35 -15.82
C VAL A 121 12.78 -4.42 -14.90
N PHE A 122 12.67 -3.48 -13.96
CA PHE A 122 11.46 -3.39 -13.15
C PHE A 122 10.26 -3.06 -14.03
N ASN A 123 9.28 -3.97 -14.07
CA ASN A 123 8.02 -3.76 -14.74
C ASN A 123 6.88 -4.10 -13.78
N ILE A 124 5.98 -3.15 -13.63
CA ILE A 124 4.83 -3.23 -12.74
C ILE A 124 3.93 -4.43 -13.09
N ALA A 125 3.78 -4.72 -14.39
CA ALA A 125 2.93 -5.80 -14.89
C ALA A 125 3.40 -7.21 -14.50
N ASP A 126 4.63 -7.38 -14.05
CA ASP A 126 5.16 -8.68 -13.64
C ASP A 126 4.72 -9.09 -12.22
N TYR A 127 4.07 -8.17 -11.50
CA TYR A 127 3.55 -8.41 -10.16
C TYR A 127 2.06 -8.78 -10.22
N PRO A 128 1.59 -9.73 -9.39
CA PRO A 128 0.22 -10.24 -9.43
C PRO A 128 -0.82 -9.28 -8.82
N VAL A 129 -0.58 -7.97 -8.89
CA VAL A 129 -1.43 -6.91 -8.36
C VAL A 129 -1.76 -5.92 -9.47
N ALA A 130 -3.03 -5.54 -9.61
CA ALA A 130 -3.41 -4.43 -10.47
C ALA A 130 -3.16 -3.13 -9.69
N LEU A 131 -2.20 -2.32 -10.13
CA LEU A 131 -2.21 -0.90 -9.80
C LEU A 131 -3.19 -0.22 -10.75
N GLU A 132 -4.43 -0.04 -10.30
CA GLU A 132 -5.25 0.97 -10.96
C GLU A 132 -4.51 2.30 -10.76
N THR A 133 -4.15 2.95 -11.87
CA THR A 133 -3.60 4.30 -11.83
C THR A 133 -4.64 5.17 -11.15
N ALA A 134 -4.45 5.45 -9.86
CA ALA A 134 -5.25 6.41 -9.12
C ALA A 134 -5.12 7.75 -9.84
N SER A 135 -6.01 7.96 -10.80
CA SER A 135 -6.18 9.20 -11.54
C SER A 135 -7.19 9.98 -10.74
N SER A 136 -6.71 10.84 -9.85
CA SER A 136 -7.44 11.97 -9.27
C SER A 136 -6.41 12.98 -8.79
#